data_AF-A0A1G9CK95-F1
#
_entry.id   AF-A0A1G9CK95-F1
#
_cell.length_a   1.000
_cell.length_b   1.000
_cell.length_c   1.000
_cell.angle_alpha   90.00
_cell.angle_beta   90.00
_cell.angle_gamma   90.00
#
_symmetry.space_group_name_H-M   'P 1'
#
loop_
_entity.id
_entity.type
_entity.pdbx_description
1 polymer ?
#
loop_
_entity_poly.entity_id
_entity_poly.type
_entity_poly.pdbx_seq_one_letter_code
_entity_poly.pdbx_strand_id
1 'polypeptide(L)'
;MNQYLHDNRGVTLIEIVVSITLISIVMMALTTIFIYSIGSYSRQVDEIAAKQKVQFALNYIEKRIRECDQYQITYHSNNQTIEGRDFEGKKVWIDLSGRRRNSFNTLLYFYRDRGELRVNKKNENNVLVDGIRDILVREIVEGELLEIEVIAHKIDYSVKLRLSLDYR
;
A
#
# COMPACT_ATOMS: atom_id res chain seq x y z
N MET A 1 -1.30 -3.20 79.82
CA MET A 1 0.11 -2.80 79.61
C MET A 1 0.52 -3.33 78.23
N ASN A 2 0.37 -2.52 77.18
CA ASN A 2 0.69 -2.93 75.81
C ASN A 2 2.15 -2.58 75.52
N GLN A 3 3.02 -3.60 75.49
CA GLN A 3 4.36 -3.46 74.93
C GLN A 3 4.25 -3.51 73.40
N TYR A 4 4.49 -2.37 72.74
CA TYR A 4 4.79 -2.35 71.32
C TYR A 4 6.19 -2.96 71.13
N LEU A 5 6.25 -4.17 70.57
CA LEU A 5 7.50 -4.74 70.06
C LEU A 5 7.95 -3.90 68.86
N HIS A 6 8.97 -3.06 69.04
CA HIS A 6 9.64 -2.38 67.93
C HIS A 6 10.55 -3.40 67.23
N ASP A 7 10.25 -3.72 65.98
CA ASP A 7 11.10 -4.57 65.13
C ASP A 7 12.27 -3.71 64.59
N ASN A 8 13.48 -3.96 65.08
CA ASN A 8 14.70 -3.21 64.76
C ASN A 8 15.53 -3.86 63.63
N ARG A 9 14.89 -4.53 62.67
CA ARG A 9 15.58 -5.05 61.48
C ARG A 9 15.72 -3.94 60.44
N GLY A 10 16.87 -3.27 60.44
CA GLY A 10 17.26 -2.34 59.37
C GLY A 10 17.68 -3.08 58.10
N VAL A 11 17.44 -2.46 56.94
CA VAL A 11 17.94 -2.98 55.66
C VAL A 11 19.46 -2.84 55.63
N THR A 12 20.16 -3.93 55.33
CA THR A 12 21.61 -3.91 55.21
C THR A 12 22.04 -3.24 53.91
N LEU A 13 23.22 -2.63 53.90
CA LEU A 13 23.77 -1.99 52.69
C LEU A 13 23.85 -2.97 51.51
N ILE A 14 24.19 -4.24 51.78
CA ILE A 14 24.29 -5.28 50.75
C ILE A 14 22.92 -5.61 50.14
N GLU A 15 21.85 -5.67 50.94
CA GLU A 15 20.49 -5.87 50.42
C GLU A 15 20.04 -4.74 49.51
N ILE A 16 20.42 -3.49 49.82
CA ILE A 16 20.14 -2.33 48.96
C ILE A 16 20.88 -2.46 47.63
N VAL A 17 22.18 -2.78 47.66
CA VAL A 17 23.00 -2.92 46.43
C VAL A 17 22.46 -4.05 45.55
N VAL A 18 22.12 -5.19 46.14
CA VAL A 18 21.54 -6.33 45.41
C VAL A 18 20.18 -5.93 44.81
N SER A 19 19.33 -5.24 45.57
CA SER A 19 18.02 -4.80 45.10
C SER A 19 18.13 -3.81 43.92
N ILE A 20 19.02 -2.82 44.01
CA ILE A 20 19.26 -1.85 42.91
C ILE A 20 19.79 -2.56 41.66
N THR A 21 20.69 -3.53 41.84
CA THR A 21 21.25 -4.30 40.73
C THR A 21 20.16 -5.10 40.03
N LEU A 22 19.30 -5.78 40.79
CA LEU A 22 18.16 -6.53 40.24
C LEU A 22 17.18 -5.63 39.50
N ILE A 23 16.82 -4.47 40.09
CA ILE A 23 15.94 -3.49 39.43
C ILE A 23 16.58 -3.00 38.13
N SER A 24 17.89 -2.73 38.12
CA SER A 24 18.59 -2.26 36.92
C SER A 24 18.58 -3.30 35.80
N ILE A 25 18.77 -4.59 36.12
CA ILE A 25 18.67 -5.69 35.16
C ILE A 25 17.26 -5.77 34.59
N VAL A 26 16.24 -5.70 35.45
CA VAL A 26 14.83 -5.74 35.03
C VAL A 26 14.51 -4.54 34.12
N MET A 27 14.94 -3.34 34.49
CA MET A 27 14.73 -2.13 33.70
C MET A 27 15.39 -2.23 32.32
N MET A 28 16.63 -2.71 32.25
CA MET A 28 17.36 -2.88 30.99
C MET A 28 16.67 -3.89 30.05
N ALA A 29 16.18 -4.99 30.62
CA ALA A 29 15.42 -5.98 29.86
C ALA A 29 14.12 -5.37 29.30
N LEU A 30 13.37 -4.64 30.12
CA LEU A 30 12.15 -3.95 29.69
C LEU A 30 12.43 -2.93 28.58
N THR A 31 13.44 -2.07 28.76
CA THR A 31 13.82 -1.07 27.74
C THR A 31 14.17 -1.73 26.41
N THR A 32 14.89 -2.84 26.43
CA THR A 32 15.25 -3.59 25.22
C THR A 32 14.00 -4.11 24.50
N ILE A 33 13.06 -4.70 25.26
CA ILE A 33 11.78 -5.19 24.72
C ILE A 33 10.99 -4.04 24.10
N PHE A 34 10.93 -2.87 24.77
CA PHE A 34 10.20 -1.71 24.27
C PHE A 34 10.80 -1.18 22.96
N ILE A 35 12.12 -0.99 22.90
CA ILE A 35 12.81 -0.50 21.69
C ILE A 35 12.56 -1.45 20.52
N TYR A 36 12.72 -2.75 20.75
CA TYR A 36 12.46 -3.76 19.72
C TYR A 36 11.00 -3.75 19.25
N SER A 37 10.06 -3.67 20.20
CA SER A 37 8.62 -3.68 19.90
C SER A 37 8.21 -2.46 19.09
N ILE A 38 8.70 -1.27 19.44
CA ILE A 38 8.42 -0.03 18.70
C ILE A 38 8.98 -0.12 17.27
N GLY A 39 10.23 -0.58 17.11
CA GLY A 39 10.83 -0.74 15.80
C GLY A 39 10.10 -1.77 14.92
N SER A 40 9.70 -2.90 15.51
CA SER A 40 8.90 -3.92 14.83
C SER A 40 7.52 -3.40 14.42
N TYR A 41 6.84 -2.69 15.33
CA TYR A 41 5.54 -2.10 15.04
C TYR A 41 5.60 -1.10 13.89
N SER A 42 6.60 -0.20 13.89
CA SER A 42 6.78 0.77 12.78
C SER A 42 6.94 0.07 11.43
N ARG A 43 7.76 -1.00 11.36
CA ARG A 43 7.95 -1.76 10.12
C ARG A 43 6.65 -2.42 9.66
N GLN A 44 5.89 -3.02 10.58
CA GLN A 44 4.60 -3.63 10.26
C GLN A 44 3.60 -2.61 9.74
N VAL A 45 3.55 -1.42 10.34
CA VAL A 45 2.69 -0.32 9.87
C VAL A 45 3.07 0.09 8.44
N ASP A 46 4.37 0.26 8.16
CA ASP A 46 4.85 0.60 6.81
C ASP A 46 4.53 -0.49 5.78
N GLU A 47 4.67 -1.77 6.14
CA GLU A 47 4.30 -2.89 5.27
C GLU A 47 2.80 -2.92 4.98
N ILE A 48 1.96 -2.73 6.01
CA ILE A 48 0.50 -2.69 5.85
C ILE A 48 0.10 -1.51 4.95
N ALA A 49 0.70 -0.33 5.18
CA ALA A 49 0.44 0.84 4.36
C ALA A 49 0.82 0.59 2.89
N ALA A 50 1.96 -0.05 2.62
CA ALA A 50 2.37 -0.40 1.26
C ALA A 50 1.38 -1.39 0.60
N LYS A 51 0.93 -2.42 1.32
CA LYS A 51 -0.08 -3.38 0.81
C LYS A 51 -1.41 -2.69 0.50
N GLN A 52 -1.87 -1.82 1.39
CA GLN A 52 -3.11 -1.05 1.20
C GLN A 52 -3.04 -0.11 -0.01
N LYS A 53 -1.90 0.56 -0.22
CA LYS A 53 -1.69 1.43 -1.39
C LYS A 53 -1.86 0.68 -2.71
N VAL A 54 -1.23 -0.49 -2.83
CA VAL A 54 -1.31 -1.31 -4.05
C VAL A 54 -2.71 -1.89 -4.25
N GLN A 55 -3.38 -2.35 -3.18
CA GLN A 55 -4.79 -2.78 -3.24
C GLN A 55 -5.72 -1.65 -3.67
N PHE A 56 -5.54 -0.46 -3.08
CA PHE A 56 -6.31 0.73 -3.44
C PHE A 56 -6.10 1.11 -4.91
N ALA A 57 -4.85 1.07 -5.40
CA ALA A 57 -4.53 1.31 -6.80
C ALA A 57 -5.29 0.35 -7.72
N LEU A 58 -5.23 -0.96 -7.45
CA LEU A 58 -5.87 -1.99 -8.25
C LEU A 58 -7.40 -1.83 -8.25
N ASN A 59 -8.01 -1.65 -7.07
CA ASN A 59 -9.46 -1.43 -6.94
C ASN A 59 -9.91 -0.16 -7.67
N TYR A 60 -9.07 0.89 -7.68
CA TYR A 60 -9.39 2.11 -8.40
C TYR A 60 -9.28 1.93 -9.92
N ILE A 61 -8.26 1.22 -10.40
CA ILE A 61 -8.11 0.85 -11.81
C ILE A 61 -9.35 0.07 -12.25
N GLU A 62 -9.72 -0.97 -11.50
CA GLU A 62 -10.92 -1.76 -11.75
C GLU A 62 -12.18 -0.89 -11.84
N LYS A 63 -12.38 -0.03 -10.84
CA LYS A 63 -13.54 0.85 -10.79
C LYS A 63 -13.59 1.74 -12.03
N ARG A 64 -12.46 2.32 -12.46
CA ARG A 64 -12.40 3.18 -13.64
C ARG A 64 -12.67 2.44 -14.94
N ILE A 65 -12.22 1.20 -15.06
CA ILE A 65 -12.56 0.33 -16.20
C ILE A 65 -14.06 0.03 -16.18
N ARG A 66 -14.63 -0.34 -15.03
CA ARG A 66 -16.05 -0.68 -14.89
C ARG A 66 -17.01 0.50 -15.04
N GLU A 67 -16.54 1.73 -14.82
CA GLU A 67 -17.30 2.96 -15.08
C GLU A 67 -17.41 3.28 -16.57
N CYS A 68 -16.57 2.68 -17.41
CA CYS A 68 -16.69 2.78 -18.86
C CYS A 68 -17.79 1.84 -19.37
N ASP A 69 -18.36 2.16 -20.53
CA ASP A 69 -19.28 1.25 -21.23
C ASP A 69 -18.58 -0.06 -21.61
N GLN A 70 -18.96 -1.15 -20.93
CA GLN A 70 -18.29 -2.46 -21.01
C GLN A 70 -18.30 -3.06 -22.42
N TYR A 71 -19.29 -2.73 -23.25
CA TYR A 71 -19.39 -3.22 -24.63
C TYR A 71 -18.50 -2.45 -25.61
N GLN A 72 -17.88 -1.36 -25.16
CA GLN A 72 -17.03 -0.49 -25.98
C GLN A 72 -15.64 -0.29 -25.36
N ILE A 73 -15.21 -1.23 -24.53
CA ILE A 73 -13.84 -1.24 -23.99
C ILE A 73 -12.94 -1.96 -24.98
N THR A 74 -11.79 -1.39 -25.29
CA THR A 74 -10.77 -2.03 -26.13
C THR A 74 -9.42 -1.91 -25.45
N TYR A 75 -8.72 -3.02 -25.28
CA TYR A 75 -7.35 -3.00 -24.77
C TYR A 75 -6.33 -3.02 -25.90
N HIS A 76 -5.34 -2.15 -25.78
CA HIS A 76 -4.26 -1.97 -26.75
C HIS A 76 -2.96 -2.48 -26.14
N SER A 77 -2.64 -3.75 -26.40
CA SER A 77 -1.48 -4.45 -25.85
C SER A 77 -0.14 -3.75 -26.11
N ASN A 78 0.04 -3.19 -27.32
CA ASN A 78 1.27 -2.46 -27.73
C ASN A 78 1.66 -1.33 -26.78
N ASN A 79 0.67 -0.68 -26.17
CA ASN A 79 0.87 0.49 -25.32
C ASN A 79 0.32 0.28 -23.91
N GLN A 80 -0.09 -0.93 -23.52
CA GLN A 80 -0.73 -1.22 -22.23
C GLN A 80 -1.80 -0.18 -21.84
N THR A 81 -2.62 0.22 -22.81
CA THR A 81 -3.68 1.22 -22.61
C THR A 81 -5.05 0.62 -22.86
N ILE A 82 -6.01 1.01 -22.04
CA ILE A 82 -7.42 0.66 -22.21
C ILE A 82 -8.13 1.89 -22.74
N GLU A 83 -8.87 1.70 -23.83
CA GLU A 83 -9.79 2.66 -24.41
C GLU A 83 -11.21 2.31 -23.97
N GLY A 84 -12.04 3.31 -23.66
CA GLY A 84 -13.46 3.13 -23.41
C GLY A 84 -14.26 4.38 -23.70
N ARG A 85 -15.56 4.36 -23.36
CA ARG A 85 -16.42 5.55 -23.35
C ARG A 85 -16.98 5.84 -21.97
N ASP A 86 -17.05 7.12 -21.63
CA ASP A 86 -17.76 7.58 -20.43
C ASP A 86 -19.29 7.61 -20.64
N PHE A 87 -20.03 7.96 -19.59
CA PHE A 87 -21.50 8.09 -19.62
C PHE A 87 -22.00 9.15 -20.61
N GLU A 88 -21.16 10.11 -21.03
CA GLU A 88 -21.49 11.12 -22.03
C GLU A 88 -21.14 10.66 -23.46
N GLY A 89 -20.66 9.42 -23.62
CA GLY A 89 -20.23 8.84 -24.90
C GLY A 89 -18.87 9.34 -25.39
N LYS A 90 -18.12 10.08 -24.57
CA LYS A 90 -16.79 10.59 -24.92
C LYS A 90 -15.75 9.49 -24.76
N LYS A 91 -14.84 9.42 -25.73
CA LYS A 91 -13.72 8.48 -25.72
C LYS A 91 -12.72 8.85 -24.63
N VAL A 92 -12.47 7.90 -23.72
CA VAL A 92 -11.59 8.02 -22.57
C VAL A 92 -10.49 6.97 -22.58
N TRP A 93 -9.40 7.25 -21.88
CA TRP A 93 -8.22 6.40 -21.83
C TRP A 93 -7.77 6.10 -20.40
N ILE A 94 -7.30 4.88 -20.19
CA ILE A 94 -6.58 4.44 -18.99
C ILE A 94 -5.21 3.94 -19.45
N ASP A 95 -4.13 4.59 -19.03
CA ASP A 95 -2.76 4.28 -19.44
C ASP A 95 -1.98 3.61 -18.30
N LEU A 96 -1.69 2.32 -18.43
CA LEU A 96 -0.96 1.55 -17.43
C LEU A 96 0.51 1.30 -17.83
N SER A 97 0.98 1.89 -18.94
CA SER A 97 2.32 1.63 -19.51
C SER A 97 3.50 2.22 -18.75
N GLY A 98 3.23 3.23 -17.90
CA GLY A 98 4.28 4.01 -17.25
C GLY A 98 4.83 5.17 -18.07
N ARG A 99 4.46 5.31 -19.37
CA ARG A 99 5.01 6.33 -20.30
C ARG A 99 4.36 7.72 -20.19
N ARG A 100 3.45 7.91 -19.22
CA ARG A 100 2.78 9.19 -18.93
C ARG A 100 2.01 9.77 -20.12
N ARG A 101 0.87 9.16 -20.49
CA ARG A 101 -0.11 9.81 -21.36
C ARG A 101 -0.97 10.78 -20.54
N ASN A 102 -0.58 12.04 -20.45
CA ASN A 102 -1.36 13.08 -19.74
C ASN A 102 -2.30 13.87 -20.68
N SER A 103 -2.85 13.24 -21.72
CA SER A 103 -3.77 13.91 -22.65
C SER A 103 -5.13 14.23 -22.00
N PHE A 104 -5.86 15.19 -22.57
CA PHE A 104 -7.13 15.71 -22.04
C PHE A 104 -8.21 14.64 -21.73
N ASN A 105 -8.19 13.50 -22.42
CA ASN A 105 -9.14 12.40 -22.24
C ASN A 105 -8.56 11.18 -21.50
N THR A 106 -7.39 11.30 -20.87
CA THR A 106 -6.87 10.22 -20.03
C THR A 106 -7.46 10.37 -18.63
N LEU A 107 -8.21 9.39 -18.16
CA LEU A 107 -8.81 9.41 -16.82
C LEU A 107 -7.79 9.05 -15.75
N LEU A 108 -6.93 8.09 -16.07
CA LEU A 108 -6.00 7.46 -15.14
C LEU A 108 -4.72 7.12 -15.90
N TYR A 109 -3.56 7.43 -15.33
CA TYR A 109 -2.29 6.97 -15.87
C TYR A 109 -1.28 6.60 -14.78
N PHE A 110 -0.43 5.62 -15.10
CA PHE A 110 0.72 5.26 -14.29
C PHE A 110 1.95 6.08 -14.71
N TYR A 111 2.63 6.67 -13.73
CA TYR A 111 3.87 7.39 -13.91
C TYR A 111 5.02 6.63 -13.23
N ARG A 112 5.71 5.80 -14.02
CA ARG A 112 6.70 4.84 -13.51
C ARG A 112 7.87 5.51 -12.81
N ASP A 113 8.40 6.63 -13.35
CA ASP A 113 9.57 7.32 -12.79
C ASP A 113 9.35 7.80 -11.35
N ARG A 114 8.09 8.06 -10.96
CA ARG A 114 7.73 8.44 -9.59
C ARG A 114 7.03 7.33 -8.80
N GLY A 115 6.71 6.21 -9.46
CA GLY A 115 5.92 5.14 -8.85
C GLY A 115 4.52 5.61 -8.43
N GLU A 116 3.92 6.51 -9.21
CA GLU A 116 2.64 7.16 -8.90
C GLU A 116 1.54 6.71 -9.87
N LEU A 117 0.37 6.35 -9.34
CA LEU A 117 -0.87 6.30 -10.11
C LEU A 117 -1.57 7.64 -9.99
N ARG A 118 -1.96 8.24 -11.12
CA ARG A 118 -2.45 9.61 -11.17
C ARG A 118 -3.76 9.69 -11.92
N VAL A 119 -4.66 10.53 -11.42
CA VAL A 119 -5.94 10.83 -12.05
C VAL A 119 -5.78 12.13 -12.82
N ASN A 120 -6.22 12.12 -14.08
CA ASN A 120 -6.25 13.32 -14.90
C ASN A 120 -7.70 13.73 -15.15
N LYS A 121 -8.12 14.79 -14.45
CA LYS A 121 -9.45 15.39 -14.62
C LYS A 121 -9.25 16.79 -15.16
N LYS A 122 -9.71 17.05 -16.39
CA LYS A 122 -9.61 18.37 -17.03
C LYS A 122 -8.16 18.91 -17.04
N ASN A 123 -7.18 18.05 -17.29
CA ASN A 123 -5.74 18.38 -17.28
C ASN A 123 -5.12 18.62 -15.88
N GLU A 124 -5.88 18.44 -14.80
CA GLU A 124 -5.34 18.40 -13.43
C GLU A 124 -4.82 17.00 -13.13
N ASN A 125 -3.51 16.91 -12.87
CA ASN A 125 -2.79 15.65 -12.74
C ASN A 125 -2.56 15.32 -11.26
N ASN A 126 -3.60 14.81 -10.60
CA ASN A 126 -3.60 14.55 -9.16
C ASN A 126 -3.00 13.18 -8.85
N VAL A 127 -2.14 13.12 -7.83
CA VAL A 127 -1.60 11.85 -7.32
C VAL A 127 -2.71 11.14 -6.56
N LEU A 128 -3.06 9.94 -7.01
CA LEU A 128 -4.04 9.09 -6.33
C LEU A 128 -3.36 8.23 -5.27
N VAL A 129 -2.24 7.62 -5.65
CA VAL A 129 -1.45 6.76 -4.77
C VAL A 129 -0.02 6.66 -5.31
N ASP A 130 0.94 6.54 -4.41
CA ASP A 130 2.37 6.41 -4.65
C ASP A 130 2.88 5.02 -4.20
N GLY A 131 4.18 4.78 -4.35
CA GLY A 131 4.81 3.55 -3.88
C GLY A 131 4.51 2.32 -4.73
N ILE A 132 4.12 2.52 -5.99
CA ILE A 132 3.95 1.46 -6.99
C ILE A 132 5.26 1.31 -7.75
N ARG A 133 5.81 0.09 -7.79
CA ARG A 133 6.99 -0.22 -8.61
C ARG A 133 6.64 -0.28 -10.09
N ASP A 134 5.60 -1.07 -10.38
CA ASP A 134 5.17 -1.30 -11.74
C ASP A 134 3.71 -1.76 -11.80
N ILE A 135 3.11 -1.66 -12.98
CA ILE A 135 1.82 -2.22 -13.32
C ILE A 135 1.98 -3.07 -14.57
N LEU A 136 1.65 -4.35 -14.46
CA LEU A 136 1.69 -5.29 -15.58
C LEU A 136 0.28 -5.60 -16.03
N VAL A 137 0.04 -5.55 -17.33
CA VAL A 137 -1.22 -5.97 -17.94
C VAL A 137 -0.92 -7.11 -18.90
N ARG A 138 -1.60 -8.23 -18.72
CA ARG A 138 -1.47 -9.44 -19.54
C ARG A 138 -2.83 -9.81 -20.08
N GLU A 139 -2.88 -10.09 -21.37
CA GLU A 139 -4.07 -10.63 -22.00
C GLU A 139 -3.98 -12.16 -21.95
N ILE A 140 -4.86 -12.77 -21.14
CA ILE A 140 -4.90 -14.22 -20.93
C ILE A 140 -5.66 -14.88 -22.08
N VAL A 141 -6.76 -14.23 -22.49
CA VAL A 141 -7.54 -14.58 -23.69
C VAL A 141 -7.74 -13.28 -24.47
N GLU A 142 -7.29 -13.26 -25.71
CA GLU A 142 -7.39 -12.09 -26.59
C GLU A 142 -8.83 -11.61 -26.72
N GLY A 143 -9.08 -10.33 -26.44
CA GLY A 143 -10.41 -9.72 -26.52
C GLY A 143 -11.35 -10.03 -25.34
N GLU A 144 -11.01 -10.99 -24.49
CA GLU A 144 -11.95 -11.56 -23.52
C GLU A 144 -11.49 -11.47 -22.07
N LEU A 145 -10.19 -11.67 -21.78
CA LEU A 145 -9.72 -11.76 -20.39
C LEU A 145 -8.37 -11.07 -20.17
N LEU A 146 -8.38 -10.04 -19.33
CA LEU A 146 -7.18 -9.33 -18.89
C LEU A 146 -6.82 -9.68 -17.45
N GLU A 147 -5.52 -9.86 -17.18
CA GLU A 147 -4.94 -9.90 -15.84
C GLU A 147 -4.12 -8.61 -15.63
N ILE A 148 -4.50 -7.82 -14.62
CA ILE A 148 -3.78 -6.61 -14.19
C ILE A 148 -3.10 -6.90 -12.87
N GLU A 149 -1.79 -6.70 -12.81
CA GLU A 149 -0.96 -6.87 -11.62
C GLU A 149 -0.34 -5.53 -11.23
N VAL A 150 -0.55 -5.10 -9.98
CA VAL A 150 0.09 -3.90 -9.41
C VAL A 150 1.11 -4.36 -8.38
N ILE A 151 2.32 -3.82 -8.46
CA ILE A 151 3.49 -4.29 -7.71
C ILE A 151 3.97 -3.19 -6.76
N ALA A 152 4.21 -3.52 -5.49
CA ALA A 152 4.71 -2.59 -4.48
C ALA A 152 6.20 -2.23 -4.71
N HIS A 153 6.58 -0.99 -4.37
CA HIS A 153 7.97 -0.52 -4.47
C HIS A 153 8.87 -1.01 -3.33
N LYS A 154 8.40 -0.94 -2.08
CA LYS A 154 9.24 -1.15 -0.88
C LYS A 154 9.23 -2.57 -0.34
N ILE A 155 8.27 -3.40 -0.77
CA ILE A 155 8.06 -4.76 -0.25
C ILE A 155 7.86 -5.71 -1.42
N ASP A 156 8.19 -6.99 -1.22
CA ASP A 156 7.92 -8.03 -2.20
C ASP A 156 6.44 -8.45 -2.11
N TYR A 157 5.58 -7.61 -2.69
CA TYR A 157 4.13 -7.80 -2.70
C TYR A 157 3.53 -7.28 -3.99
N SER A 158 2.63 -8.05 -4.57
CA SER A 158 1.78 -7.63 -5.67
C SER A 158 0.34 -8.09 -5.44
N VAL A 159 -0.60 -7.41 -6.08
CA VAL A 159 -1.99 -7.85 -6.17
C VAL A 159 -2.42 -7.93 -7.61
N LYS A 160 -3.30 -8.89 -7.89
CA LYS A 160 -3.78 -9.21 -9.22
C LYS A 160 -5.28 -9.14 -9.28
N LEU A 161 -5.78 -8.66 -10.41
CA LEU A 161 -7.19 -8.70 -10.79
C LEU A 161 -7.31 -9.36 -12.15
N ARG A 162 -8.35 -10.17 -12.32
CA ARG A 162 -8.79 -10.64 -13.62
C ARG A 162 -10.09 -9.95 -14.00
N LEU A 163 -10.13 -9.39 -15.19
CA LEU A 163 -11.26 -8.63 -15.69
C LEU A 163 -11.68 -9.20 -17.04
N SER A 164 -12.95 -9.61 -17.12
CA SER A 164 -13.56 -10.02 -18.37
C SER A 164 -13.90 -8.78 -19.18
N LEU A 165 -13.48 -8.77 -20.44
CA LEU A 165 -13.94 -7.83 -21.44
C LEU A 165 -14.72 -8.62 -22.50
N ASP A 166 -15.52 -7.91 -23.30
CA ASP A 166 -16.18 -8.51 -24.47
C ASP A 166 -15.97 -7.55 -25.63
N TYR A 167 -14.80 -7.66 -26.27
CA TYR A 167 -14.44 -6.84 -27.42
C TYR A 167 -13.72 -7.66 -28.49
N ARG A 168 -14.22 -7.54 -29.72
CA ARG A 168 -13.66 -8.16 -30.93
C ARG A 168 -13.62 -7.15 -32.06
#